data_AF-A0A816UDX3-F1
#
_entry.id   AF-A0A816UDX3-F1
#
_cell.length_a   1.000
_cell.length_b   1.000
_cell.length_c   1.000
_cell.angle_alpha   90.00
_cell.angle_beta   90.00
_cell.angle_gamma   90.00
#
_symmetry.space_group_name_H-M   'P 1'
#
loop_
_entity.id
_entity.type
_entity.pdbx_description
1 polymer ?
#
loop_
_entity_poly.entity_id
_entity_poly.type
_entity_poly.pdbx_seq_one_letter_code
_entity_poly.pdbx_strand_id
1 'polypeptide(L)'
;MSESASYIGNVFDDNSEEQLFFDTVISRFENYDISNRAHQNKYFSTDIDYIIECAITSLTSSEHLERLSKQIDAFFYIYRRVVEYNAYNKKSDSQLKEFQEKLLQESGNVFKSTKGLKPCLSITNKALIERMNIQQHLGAITEIKDIEKLSTFFALCNLSFQSSLLVYGDIRLQWIDILSKIRQWNISLVIFISHYVEYKLAFERFPFDIPALIHLIRVIHQPNSTDVSPFAIFHSILNDLNLDHKVFFNLFLTTFGDGVKNKLYKESHICQLLRLLTEREDLLSMSLSTYASHVSINDLWYIFLYLSTAGEINQTMEKQLVLILNQRIEKIPVATFKTNYKLADAWLKTMKDENRPTFIRIVDTVLYTFLNKQLNDDQYSWKFTLHDLQDLLSMTLRFLSTIDLQQQSCLLIIQHLFKLDKNVTTKFIRIKNLFNRLNDFDQNLWERNDPACIIRDEWLNDYSFYIPQDWLMLTKNDYQTLSSIHQNNRWSIHIWSRLVILSLSKLETNKWNETISQLNAWMINVKHDIFEANDTLTIIFVKSIFDIVISKHTKSVLFASNIESILNYILHASQDKHYSIDIKQVDDFIQNVHHSIKDILSLNSTFSLLEFLIVDL
;
A
#
# COMPACT_ATOMS: atom_id res chain seq x y z
N MET A 1 64.66 11.33 37.77
CA MET A 1 64.59 10.44 36.60
C MET A 1 65.63 9.35 36.78
N SER A 2 65.26 8.09 36.57
CA SER A 2 66.19 6.95 36.59
C SER A 2 66.89 6.76 35.25
N GLU A 3 68.07 6.13 35.27
CA GLU A 3 68.82 5.76 34.06
C GLU A 3 68.00 4.81 33.16
N SER A 4 67.26 3.88 33.77
CA SER A 4 66.38 2.96 33.05
C SER A 4 65.23 3.66 32.30
N ALA A 5 64.68 4.76 32.84
CA ALA A 5 63.67 5.58 32.15
C ALA A 5 64.28 6.40 31.01
N SER A 6 65.51 6.92 31.19
CA SER A 6 66.25 7.60 30.11
C SER A 6 66.47 6.68 28.90
N TYR A 7 66.76 5.39 29.11
CA TYR A 7 66.88 4.45 28.00
C TYR A 7 65.57 4.19 27.25
N ILE A 8 64.41 4.35 27.90
CA ILE A 8 63.11 4.30 27.21
C ILE A 8 62.89 5.60 26.40
N GLY A 9 63.18 6.77 26.99
CA GLY A 9 63.07 8.05 26.30
C GLY A 9 63.95 8.15 25.05
N ASN A 10 65.17 7.63 25.12
CA ASN A 10 66.13 7.66 24.01
C ASN A 10 65.81 6.62 22.91
N VAL A 11 64.78 5.78 23.08
CA VAL A 11 64.41 4.80 22.05
C VAL A 11 63.92 5.51 20.78
N PHE A 12 63.34 6.71 20.90
CA PHE A 12 62.83 7.48 19.77
C PHE A 12 63.94 8.05 18.86
N ASP A 13 65.19 8.10 19.35
CA ASP A 13 66.36 8.51 18.57
C ASP A 13 66.94 7.36 17.72
N ASP A 14 66.46 6.13 17.93
CA ASP A 14 66.88 4.97 17.15
C ASP A 14 66.34 5.07 15.71
N ASN A 15 67.17 4.65 14.76
CA ASN A 15 66.83 4.55 13.34
C ASN A 15 66.16 3.21 12.99
N SER A 16 65.96 2.34 13.97
CA SER A 16 65.22 1.09 13.78
C SER A 16 63.74 1.35 13.43
N GLU A 17 63.18 0.41 12.65
CA GLU A 17 61.81 0.49 12.14
C GLU A 17 61.07 -0.83 12.39
N GLU A 18 59.72 -0.76 12.41
CA GLU A 18 58.83 -1.92 12.48
C GLU A 18 59.15 -2.87 13.65
N GLN A 19 59.27 -4.17 13.40
CA GLN A 19 59.52 -5.19 14.42
C GLN A 19 60.80 -4.92 15.22
N LEU A 20 61.87 -4.42 14.58
CA LEU A 20 63.16 -4.19 15.26
C LEU A 20 63.05 -3.05 16.28
N PHE A 21 62.32 -1.99 15.91
CA PHE A 21 62.04 -0.89 16.83
C PHE A 21 61.17 -1.38 17.99
N PHE A 22 60.13 -2.16 17.68
CA PHE A 22 59.22 -2.71 18.67
C PHE A 22 59.92 -3.62 19.69
N ASP A 23 60.80 -4.51 19.22
CA ASP A 23 61.58 -5.42 20.08
C ASP A 23 62.52 -4.63 21.00
N THR A 24 63.12 -3.55 20.49
CA THR A 24 63.95 -2.64 21.29
C THR A 24 63.12 -1.99 22.38
N VAL A 25 61.94 -1.45 22.06
CA VAL A 25 61.02 -0.85 23.04
C VAL A 25 60.65 -1.87 24.12
N ILE A 26 60.28 -3.09 23.76
CA ILE A 26 59.95 -4.15 24.73
C ILE A 26 61.11 -4.41 25.68
N SER A 27 62.31 -4.62 25.13
CA SER A 27 63.51 -4.87 25.92
C SER A 27 63.78 -3.74 26.91
N ARG A 28 63.58 -2.47 26.51
CA ARG A 28 63.71 -1.33 27.43
C ARG A 28 62.68 -1.36 28.56
N PHE A 29 61.41 -1.66 28.25
CA PHE A 29 60.36 -1.77 29.27
C PHE A 29 60.55 -2.97 30.21
N GLU A 30 61.05 -4.11 29.72
CA GLU A 30 61.37 -5.27 30.55
C GLU A 30 62.53 -4.98 31.51
N ASN A 31 63.59 -4.33 31.02
CA ASN A 31 64.71 -3.90 31.86
C ASN A 31 64.27 -2.87 32.92
N TYR A 32 63.38 -1.95 32.56
CA TYR A 32 62.79 -1.00 33.50
C TYR A 32 61.97 -1.72 34.59
N ASP A 33 61.15 -2.70 34.23
CA ASP A 33 60.40 -3.53 35.18
C ASP A 33 61.33 -4.28 36.16
N ILE A 34 62.41 -4.88 35.65
CA ILE A 34 63.40 -5.61 36.47
C ILE A 34 64.07 -4.66 37.46
N SER A 35 64.54 -3.51 36.97
CA SER A 35 65.18 -2.46 37.77
C SER A 35 64.24 -1.95 38.88
N ASN A 36 62.98 -1.68 38.53
CA ASN A 36 61.97 -1.23 39.49
C ASN A 36 61.69 -2.25 40.60
N ARG A 37 61.58 -3.54 40.25
CA ARG A 37 61.35 -4.62 41.22
C ARG A 37 62.55 -4.81 42.15
N ALA A 38 63.76 -4.72 41.61
CA ALA A 38 64.98 -4.90 42.38
C ALA A 38 65.26 -3.74 43.36
N HIS A 39 64.89 -2.51 43.00
CA HIS A 39 65.38 -1.31 43.69
C HIS A 39 64.29 -0.41 44.30
N GLN A 40 63.00 -0.75 44.18
CA GLN A 40 61.88 0.10 44.62
C GLN A 40 62.05 1.55 44.16
N ASN A 41 62.02 1.74 42.84
CA ASN A 41 62.38 3.00 42.18
C ASN A 41 61.65 4.22 42.78
N LYS A 42 62.42 5.08 43.46
CA LYS A 42 61.93 6.31 44.09
C LYS A 42 61.47 7.36 43.08
N TYR A 43 61.91 7.26 41.83
CA TYR A 43 61.58 8.19 40.74
C TYR A 43 60.44 7.70 39.86
N PHE A 44 59.77 6.59 40.22
CA PHE A 44 58.80 5.92 39.36
C PHE A 44 57.75 6.88 38.76
N SER A 45 57.15 7.78 39.54
CA SER A 45 56.21 8.78 38.98
C SER A 45 56.87 9.72 37.97
N THR A 46 58.04 10.30 38.30
CA THR A 46 58.76 11.22 37.42
C THR A 46 59.25 10.53 36.14
N ASP A 47 59.57 9.24 36.23
CA ASP A 47 59.96 8.43 35.09
C ASP A 47 58.78 8.21 34.13
N ILE A 48 57.57 8.00 34.66
CA ILE A 48 56.37 7.89 33.82
C ILE A 48 56.09 9.22 33.11
N ASP A 49 56.12 10.33 33.84
CA ASP A 49 55.91 11.67 33.27
C ASP A 49 56.92 11.94 32.14
N TYR A 50 58.20 11.58 32.35
CA TYR A 50 59.26 11.71 31.35
C TYR A 50 59.04 10.83 30.11
N ILE A 51 58.63 9.57 30.28
CA ILE A 51 58.34 8.66 29.15
C ILE A 51 57.19 9.22 28.30
N ILE A 52 56.15 9.77 28.95
CA ILE A 52 55.02 10.41 28.27
C ILE A 52 55.50 11.64 27.49
N GLU A 53 56.31 12.51 28.13
CA GLU A 53 56.86 13.71 27.49
C GLU A 53 57.68 13.35 26.24
N CYS A 54 58.60 12.40 26.33
CA CYS A 54 59.39 11.93 25.18
C CYS A 54 58.50 11.40 24.05
N ALA A 55 57.46 10.62 24.38
CA ALA A 55 56.54 10.08 23.37
C ALA A 55 55.74 11.19 22.67
N ILE A 56 55.27 12.20 23.42
CA ILE A 56 54.59 13.38 22.86
C ILE A 56 55.55 14.17 21.97
N THR A 57 56.77 14.46 22.43
CA THR A 57 57.77 15.17 21.65
C THR A 57 58.06 14.45 20.34
N SER A 58 58.23 13.13 20.37
CA SER A 58 58.42 12.31 19.17
C SER A 58 57.25 12.41 18.19
N LEU A 59 56.00 12.34 18.68
CA LEU A 59 54.80 12.49 17.84
C LEU A 59 54.63 13.89 17.22
N THR A 60 55.24 14.92 17.82
CA THR A 60 55.14 16.31 17.34
C THR A 60 56.33 16.78 16.50
N SER A 61 57.43 16.03 16.52
CA SER A 61 58.65 16.37 15.77
C SER A 61 58.52 15.96 14.31
N SER A 62 58.81 16.90 13.40
CA SER A 62 58.81 16.63 11.96
C SER A 62 59.80 15.53 11.55
N GLU A 63 60.91 15.37 12.28
CA GLU A 63 61.93 14.35 11.99
C GLU A 63 61.45 12.93 12.31
N HIS A 64 60.69 12.75 13.39
CA HIS A 64 60.19 11.45 13.83
C HIS A 64 58.84 11.08 13.21
N LEU A 65 58.04 12.07 12.79
CA LEU A 65 56.75 11.87 12.14
C LEU A 65 56.82 11.04 10.86
N GLU A 66 57.91 11.16 10.09
CA GLU A 66 58.13 10.34 8.88
C GLU A 66 58.20 8.83 9.20
N ARG A 67 58.64 8.48 10.41
CA ARG A 67 58.81 7.09 10.88
C ARG A 67 57.59 6.55 11.62
N LEU A 68 56.65 7.41 12.03
CA LEU A 68 55.47 7.02 12.81
C LEU A 68 54.71 5.85 12.17
N SER A 69 54.57 5.86 10.84
CA SER A 69 53.88 4.79 10.09
C SER A 69 54.50 3.39 10.28
N LYS A 70 55.78 3.33 10.64
CA LYS A 70 56.56 2.10 10.89
C LYS A 70 56.74 1.81 12.38
N GLN A 71 56.38 2.74 13.26
CA GLN A 71 56.60 2.63 14.71
C GLN A 71 55.28 2.60 15.50
N ILE A 72 54.14 2.58 14.80
CA ILE A 72 52.81 2.71 15.41
C ILE A 72 52.53 1.70 16.52
N ASP A 73 52.97 0.45 16.34
CA ASP A 73 52.80 -0.63 17.31
C ASP A 73 53.47 -0.28 18.63
N ALA A 74 54.69 0.26 18.56
CA ALA A 74 55.45 0.65 19.74
C ALA A 74 54.76 1.79 20.49
N PHE A 75 54.18 2.76 19.80
CA PHE A 75 53.44 3.83 20.47
C PHE A 75 52.20 3.32 21.23
N PHE A 76 51.42 2.40 20.63
CA PHE A 76 50.30 1.77 21.33
C PHE A 76 50.76 0.91 22.52
N TYR A 77 51.89 0.21 22.38
CA TYR A 77 52.49 -0.54 23.48
C TYR A 77 52.96 0.38 24.62
N ILE A 78 53.71 1.45 24.31
CA ILE A 78 54.18 2.45 25.26
C ILE A 78 52.99 3.04 26.02
N TYR A 79 51.95 3.47 25.30
CA TYR A 79 50.72 3.98 25.90
C TYR A 79 50.13 2.98 26.89
N ARG A 80 49.99 1.72 26.49
CA ARG A 80 49.43 0.69 27.38
C ARG A 80 50.28 0.48 28.63
N ARG A 81 51.60 0.42 28.48
CA ARG A 81 52.52 0.23 29.62
C ARG A 81 52.41 1.38 30.60
N VAL A 82 52.31 2.61 30.11
CA VAL A 82 52.06 3.78 30.94
C VAL A 82 50.71 3.71 31.67
N VAL A 83 49.64 3.27 31.00
CA VAL A 83 48.33 3.03 31.64
C VAL A 83 48.45 2.03 32.79
N GLU A 84 49.15 0.92 32.57
CA GLU A 84 49.40 -0.10 33.61
C GLU A 84 50.16 0.51 34.80
N TYR A 85 51.21 1.30 34.55
CA TYR A 85 51.97 2.00 35.59
C TYR A 85 51.16 3.02 36.37
N ASN A 86 50.33 3.82 35.70
CA ASN A 86 49.46 4.80 36.36
C ASN A 86 48.38 4.14 37.22
N ALA A 87 47.90 2.95 36.84
CA ALA A 87 47.01 2.15 37.67
C ALA A 87 47.67 1.70 38.98
N TYR A 88 48.96 1.32 38.96
CA TYR A 88 49.72 1.04 40.19
C TYR A 88 49.88 2.27 41.09
N ASN A 89 50.01 3.46 40.51
CA ASN A 89 50.17 4.72 41.26
C ASN A 89 48.86 5.41 41.67
N LYS A 90 47.68 4.89 41.24
CA LYS A 90 46.36 5.52 41.43
C LYS A 90 46.30 7.00 40.99
N LYS A 91 47.07 7.39 39.98
CA LYS A 91 47.07 8.76 39.44
C LYS A 91 46.21 8.82 38.17
N SER A 92 45.31 9.81 38.15
CA SER A 92 44.69 10.30 36.91
C SER A 92 45.64 11.32 36.31
N ASP A 93 46.14 11.05 35.11
CA ASP A 93 47.16 11.88 34.48
C ASP A 93 46.62 12.59 33.23
N SER A 94 46.67 13.92 33.25
CA SER A 94 46.32 14.77 32.11
C SER A 94 47.30 14.60 30.95
N GLN A 95 48.58 14.32 31.22
CA GLN A 95 49.60 14.12 30.19
C GLN A 95 49.34 12.81 29.42
N LEU A 96 48.86 11.78 30.10
CA LEU A 96 48.45 10.53 29.43
C LEU A 96 47.28 10.73 28.46
N LYS A 97 46.33 11.62 28.79
CA LYS A 97 45.25 11.99 27.87
C LYS A 97 45.80 12.75 26.66
N GLU A 98 46.70 13.70 26.88
CA GLU A 98 47.37 14.44 25.82
C GLU A 98 48.16 13.50 24.89
N PHE A 99 48.89 12.53 25.46
CA PHE A 99 49.57 11.51 24.67
C PHE A 99 48.59 10.68 23.84
N GLN A 100 47.47 10.25 24.42
CA GLN A 100 46.43 9.57 23.66
C GLN A 100 45.96 10.44 22.49
N GLU A 101 45.56 11.68 22.75
CA GLU A 101 45.04 12.60 21.75
C GLU A 101 46.03 12.82 20.60
N LYS A 102 47.32 13.03 20.92
CA LYS A 102 48.38 13.17 19.92
C LYS A 102 48.60 11.91 19.11
N LEU A 103 48.66 10.74 19.76
CA LEU A 103 48.79 9.46 19.07
C LEU A 103 47.65 9.25 18.07
N LEU A 104 46.41 9.51 18.49
CA LEU A 104 45.23 9.36 17.62
C LEU A 104 45.24 10.37 16.47
N GLN A 105 45.58 11.64 16.74
CA GLN A 105 45.65 12.69 15.73
C GLN A 105 46.67 12.34 14.65
N GLU A 106 47.89 11.99 15.04
CA GLU A 106 48.96 11.70 14.08
C GLU A 106 48.72 10.37 13.33
N SER A 107 48.11 9.38 13.98
CA SER A 107 47.63 8.17 13.28
C SER A 107 46.65 8.53 12.15
N GLY A 108 45.74 9.48 12.41
CA GLY A 108 44.80 10.01 11.41
C GLY A 108 45.51 10.76 10.27
N ASN A 109 46.52 11.58 10.61
CA ASN A 109 47.32 12.32 9.62
C ASN A 109 48.06 11.37 8.67
N VAL A 110 48.73 10.35 9.21
CA VAL A 110 49.40 9.31 8.43
C VAL A 110 48.41 8.53 7.56
N PHE A 111 47.24 8.19 8.11
CA PHE A 111 46.20 7.50 7.35
C PHE A 111 45.70 8.31 6.16
N LYS A 112 45.42 9.59 6.39
CA LYS A 112 45.01 10.51 5.33
C LYS A 112 46.09 10.70 4.27
N SER A 113 47.34 10.96 4.68
CA SER A 113 48.45 11.23 3.74
C SER A 113 48.81 10.02 2.88
N THR A 114 48.61 8.80 3.41
CA THR A 114 48.90 7.54 2.71
C THR A 114 47.68 6.92 2.04
N LYS A 115 46.55 7.63 1.97
CA LYS A 115 45.28 7.12 1.42
C LYS A 115 44.85 5.78 2.03
N GLY A 116 45.04 5.65 3.34
CA GLY A 116 44.65 4.50 4.13
C GLY A 116 45.62 3.32 4.13
N LEU A 117 46.74 3.40 3.39
CA LEU A 117 47.74 2.32 3.31
C LEU A 117 48.55 2.14 4.60
N LYS A 118 48.64 3.19 5.43
CA LYS A 118 49.30 3.21 6.73
C LYS A 118 48.41 3.97 7.73
N PRO A 119 48.66 3.92 9.05
CA PRO A 119 49.52 2.95 9.72
C PRO A 119 48.95 1.52 9.63
N CYS A 120 49.84 0.53 9.67
CA CYS A 120 49.48 -0.89 9.71
C CYS A 120 50.29 -1.57 10.82
N LEU A 121 49.71 -2.61 11.42
CA LEU A 121 50.42 -3.43 12.39
C LEU A 121 51.54 -4.19 11.68
N SER A 122 52.76 -4.02 12.18
CA SER A 122 53.94 -4.76 11.73
C SER A 122 54.18 -6.02 12.57
N ILE A 123 53.70 -6.03 13.81
CA ILE A 123 53.89 -7.15 14.72
C ILE A 123 52.86 -8.26 14.52
N THR A 124 53.26 -9.51 14.79
CA THR A 124 52.40 -10.70 14.67
C THR A 124 52.17 -11.43 15.99
N ASN A 125 52.85 -11.01 17.07
CA ASN A 125 52.72 -11.66 18.37
C ASN A 125 51.35 -11.33 19.02
N LYS A 126 50.48 -12.34 19.03
CA LYS A 126 49.11 -12.24 19.56
C LYS A 126 49.04 -11.68 20.99
N ALA A 127 49.88 -12.14 21.91
CA ALA A 127 49.84 -11.70 23.31
C ALA A 127 50.19 -10.22 23.46
N LEU A 128 51.11 -9.72 22.63
CA LEU A 128 51.48 -8.30 22.63
C LEU A 128 50.40 -7.43 21.98
N ILE A 129 49.76 -7.91 20.92
CA ILE A 129 48.60 -7.24 20.29
C ILE A 129 47.41 -7.17 21.26
N GLU A 130 47.09 -8.26 21.94
CA GLU A 130 46.08 -8.30 23.00
C GLU A 130 46.39 -7.29 24.10
N ARG A 131 47.66 -7.19 24.50
CA ARG A 131 48.09 -6.22 25.51
C ARG A 131 47.89 -4.79 25.05
N MET A 132 48.34 -4.42 23.84
CA MET A 132 48.17 -3.07 23.28
C MET A 132 46.72 -2.60 23.32
N ASN A 133 45.77 -3.52 23.14
CA ASN A 133 44.33 -3.27 23.26
C ASN A 133 43.85 -2.05 22.45
N ILE A 134 44.25 -2.00 21.18
CA ILE A 134 43.97 -0.88 20.27
C ILE A 134 42.47 -0.57 20.20
N GLN A 135 41.62 -1.60 20.23
CA GLN A 135 40.17 -1.45 20.19
C GLN A 135 39.61 -0.60 21.35
N GLN A 136 40.29 -0.54 22.51
CA GLN A 136 39.89 0.31 23.63
C GLN A 136 39.95 1.80 23.28
N HIS A 137 40.84 2.19 22.37
CA HIS A 137 41.00 3.58 21.93
C HIS A 137 39.83 4.10 21.09
N LEU A 138 39.03 3.20 20.48
CA LEU A 138 37.79 3.61 19.82
C LEU A 138 36.82 4.28 20.80
N GLY A 139 36.85 3.89 22.08
CA GLY A 139 36.05 4.52 23.14
C GLY A 139 36.43 5.97 23.45
N ALA A 140 37.63 6.41 23.04
CA ALA A 140 38.04 7.82 23.16
C ALA A 140 37.41 8.71 22.08
N ILE A 141 36.87 8.13 21.01
CA ILE A 141 36.13 8.86 19.98
C ILE A 141 34.63 8.68 20.26
N THR A 142 34.02 9.67 20.92
CA THR A 142 32.57 9.66 21.18
C THR A 142 31.78 10.51 20.18
N GLU A 143 32.47 11.40 19.45
CA GLU A 143 31.87 12.35 18.50
C GLU A 143 32.73 12.46 17.24
N ILE A 144 32.08 12.44 16.07
CA ILE A 144 32.68 12.73 14.77
C ILE A 144 32.19 14.11 14.30
N LYS A 145 32.99 15.14 14.59
CA LYS A 145 32.64 16.54 14.36
C LYS A 145 33.05 17.10 12.99
N ASP A 146 34.07 16.51 12.37
CA ASP A 146 34.67 16.98 11.11
C ASP A 146 35.39 15.85 10.36
N ILE A 147 35.96 16.18 9.19
CA ILE A 147 36.70 15.25 8.33
C ILE A 147 38.02 14.79 8.98
N GLU A 148 38.66 15.64 9.78
CA GLU A 148 39.90 15.27 10.48
C GLU A 148 39.63 14.14 11.48
N LYS A 149 38.59 14.31 12.31
CA LYS A 149 38.16 13.30 13.28
C LYS A 149 37.66 12.02 12.60
N LEU A 150 37.02 12.14 11.44
CA LEU A 150 36.65 10.98 10.62
C LEU A 150 37.89 10.20 10.14
N SER A 151 38.95 10.91 9.74
CA SER A 151 40.22 10.28 9.31
C SER A 151 40.90 9.56 10.46
N THR A 152 40.95 10.18 11.65
CA THR A 152 41.40 9.52 12.89
C THR A 152 40.56 8.30 13.23
N PHE A 153 39.24 8.37 13.09
CA PHE A 153 38.34 7.24 13.33
C PHE A 153 38.62 6.08 12.36
N PHE A 154 38.80 6.34 11.07
CA PHE A 154 39.13 5.31 10.09
C PHE A 154 40.52 4.69 10.31
N ALA A 155 41.52 5.47 10.70
CA ALA A 155 42.83 4.95 11.10
C ALA A 155 42.70 3.93 12.23
N LEU A 156 41.92 4.24 13.26
CA LEU A 156 41.69 3.32 14.38
C LEU A 156 40.81 2.13 14.01
N CYS A 157 39.84 2.29 13.11
CA CYS A 157 39.08 1.17 12.59
C CYS A 157 40.01 0.18 11.89
N ASN A 158 40.89 0.66 11.00
CA ASN A 158 41.85 -0.16 10.28
C ASN A 158 42.74 -0.97 11.24
N LEU A 159 43.37 -0.28 12.21
CA LEU A 159 44.21 -0.94 13.21
C LEU A 159 43.42 -1.91 14.13
N SER A 160 42.17 -1.58 14.45
CA SER A 160 41.30 -2.45 15.26
C SER A 160 40.90 -3.72 14.50
N PHE A 161 40.62 -3.60 13.21
CA PHE A 161 40.33 -4.76 12.36
C PHE A 161 41.57 -5.65 12.17
N GLN A 162 42.74 -5.04 11.92
CA GLN A 162 44.01 -5.78 11.82
C GLN A 162 44.34 -6.51 13.13
N SER A 163 44.23 -5.83 14.28
CA SER A 163 44.46 -6.47 15.59
C SER A 163 43.46 -7.59 15.85
N SER A 164 42.16 -7.38 15.58
CA SER A 164 41.15 -8.43 15.71
C SER A 164 41.46 -9.65 14.85
N LEU A 165 41.93 -9.46 13.61
CA LEU A 165 42.31 -10.55 12.71
C LEU A 165 43.47 -11.37 13.27
N LEU A 166 44.52 -10.70 13.74
CA LEU A 166 45.73 -11.35 14.25
C LEU A 166 45.47 -12.07 15.58
N VAL A 167 44.55 -11.57 16.40
CA VAL A 167 44.25 -12.12 17.71
C VAL A 167 43.20 -13.24 17.64
N TYR A 168 42.07 -12.97 17.01
CA TYR A 168 40.89 -13.85 17.06
C TYR A 168 40.66 -14.64 15.77
N GLY A 169 41.50 -14.45 14.75
CA GLY A 169 41.40 -15.15 13.46
C GLY A 169 40.08 -14.82 12.76
N ASP A 170 39.26 -15.84 12.53
CA ASP A 170 38.00 -15.73 11.77
C ASP A 170 36.84 -15.11 12.54
N ILE A 171 36.96 -14.88 13.86
CA ILE A 171 35.96 -14.13 14.64
C ILE A 171 36.21 -12.64 14.38
N ARG A 172 35.48 -12.09 13.41
CA ARG A 172 35.68 -10.73 12.91
C ARG A 172 34.91 -9.72 13.75
N LEU A 173 35.62 -8.71 14.26
CA LEU A 173 35.00 -7.45 14.64
C LEU A 173 34.18 -6.91 13.47
N GLN A 174 32.93 -6.49 13.71
CA GLN A 174 32.06 -5.95 12.68
C GLN A 174 31.99 -4.43 12.73
N TRP A 175 31.69 -3.80 11.60
CA TRP A 175 31.54 -2.35 11.52
C TRP A 175 30.45 -1.83 12.47
N ILE A 176 29.33 -2.53 12.59
CA ILE A 176 28.23 -2.14 13.49
C ILE A 176 28.66 -2.06 14.98
N ASP A 177 29.57 -2.93 15.42
CA ASP A 177 30.11 -2.93 16.78
C ASP A 177 30.98 -1.70 17.06
N ILE A 178 31.64 -1.17 16.03
CA ILE A 178 32.47 0.03 16.13
C ILE A 178 31.58 1.27 16.07
N LEU A 179 30.70 1.35 15.09
CA LEU A 179 29.87 2.53 14.85
C LEU A 179 28.91 2.81 16.00
N SER A 180 28.37 1.78 16.64
CA SER A 180 27.47 1.90 17.78
C SER A 180 28.10 2.54 19.03
N LYS A 181 29.43 2.64 19.10
CA LYS A 181 30.15 3.34 20.18
C LYS A 181 30.17 4.85 20.01
N ILE A 182 29.95 5.35 18.79
CA ILE A 182 29.92 6.78 18.49
C ILE A 182 28.56 7.35 18.90
N ARG A 183 28.56 8.35 19.79
CA ARG A 183 27.34 8.96 20.31
C ARG A 183 26.78 10.05 19.40
N GLN A 184 27.65 10.80 18.74
CA GLN A 184 27.26 11.96 17.96
C GLN A 184 28.01 12.02 16.61
N TRP A 185 27.25 12.28 15.56
CA TRP A 185 27.74 12.42 14.19
C TRP A 185 27.31 13.79 13.66
N ASN A 186 28.27 14.71 13.47
CA ASN A 186 28.01 16.04 12.88
C ASN A 186 28.48 16.13 11.42
N ILE A 187 28.62 14.98 10.77
CA ILE A 187 28.93 14.86 9.34
C ILE A 187 27.75 14.21 8.62
N SER A 188 27.58 14.49 7.33
CA SER A 188 26.52 13.86 6.54
C SER A 188 26.89 12.41 6.17
N LEU A 189 25.88 11.59 5.90
CA LEU A 189 26.07 10.21 5.43
C LEU A 189 26.89 10.19 4.14
N VAL A 190 26.64 11.12 3.22
CA VAL A 190 27.38 11.22 1.95
C VAL A 190 28.87 11.49 2.18
N ILE A 191 29.22 12.37 3.14
CA ILE A 191 30.62 12.65 3.49
C ILE A 191 31.29 11.41 4.09
N PHE A 192 30.58 10.68 4.96
CA PHE A 192 31.12 9.44 5.53
C PHE A 192 31.43 8.42 4.43
N ILE A 193 30.46 8.16 3.54
CA ILE A 193 30.61 7.17 2.48
C ILE A 193 31.68 7.59 1.47
N SER A 194 31.74 8.86 1.09
CA SER A 194 32.76 9.33 0.14
C SER A 194 34.18 9.10 0.65
N HIS A 195 34.43 9.37 1.94
CA HIS A 195 35.72 9.11 2.56
C HIS A 195 35.97 7.61 2.75
N TYR A 196 34.96 6.81 3.08
CA TYR A 196 35.12 5.35 3.11
C TYR A 196 35.54 4.81 1.74
N VAL A 197 34.90 5.28 0.65
CA VAL A 197 35.23 4.87 -0.72
C VAL A 197 36.65 5.29 -1.09
N GLU A 198 37.10 6.49 -0.70
CA GLU A 198 38.48 6.94 -0.88
C GLU A 198 39.50 5.97 -0.24
N TYR A 199 39.16 5.42 0.92
CA TYR A 199 40.02 4.51 1.68
C TYR A 199 39.63 3.03 1.56
N LYS A 200 38.82 2.65 0.55
CA LYS A 200 38.24 1.30 0.43
C LYS A 200 39.29 0.19 0.44
N LEU A 201 40.47 0.44 -0.13
CA LEU A 201 41.60 -0.51 -0.16
C LEU A 201 42.06 -0.91 1.25
N ALA A 202 42.02 0.03 2.21
CA ALA A 202 42.39 -0.25 3.61
C ALA A 202 41.44 -1.25 4.28
N PHE A 203 40.21 -1.36 3.78
CA PHE A 203 39.14 -2.15 4.37
C PHE A 203 38.76 -3.38 3.53
N GLU A 204 39.54 -3.80 2.53
CA GLU A 204 39.19 -4.93 1.66
C GLU A 204 38.92 -6.23 2.42
N ARG A 205 39.66 -6.49 3.50
CA ARG A 205 39.45 -7.68 4.36
C ARG A 205 38.24 -7.56 5.29
N PHE A 206 37.76 -6.34 5.51
CA PHE A 206 36.67 -5.97 6.41
C PHE A 206 35.74 -4.96 5.72
N PRO A 207 35.09 -5.37 4.61
CA PRO A 207 34.28 -4.45 3.82
C PRO A 207 33.09 -3.94 4.65
N PHE A 208 32.75 -2.68 4.44
CA PHE A 208 31.56 -2.06 5.00
C PHE A 208 30.30 -2.79 4.52
N ASP A 209 29.47 -3.22 5.47
CA ASP A 209 28.35 -4.12 5.23
C ASP A 209 26.98 -3.44 5.38
N ILE A 210 25.93 -4.17 4.98
CA ILE A 210 24.55 -3.68 5.00
C ILE A 210 24.09 -3.32 6.42
N PRO A 211 24.31 -4.14 7.47
CA PRO A 211 23.97 -3.77 8.84
C PRO A 211 24.61 -2.46 9.31
N ALA A 212 25.90 -2.24 9.00
CA ALA A 212 26.57 -0.99 9.33
C ALA A 212 25.98 0.22 8.59
N LEU A 213 25.66 0.06 7.29
CA LEU A 213 25.03 1.12 6.51
C LEU A 213 23.66 1.51 7.09
N ILE A 214 22.82 0.53 7.41
CA ILE A 214 21.50 0.77 8.01
C ILE A 214 21.65 1.46 9.37
N HIS A 215 22.61 1.03 10.18
CA HIS A 215 22.91 1.67 11.46
C HIS A 215 23.30 3.14 11.27
N LEU A 216 24.20 3.45 10.33
CA LEU A 216 24.59 4.83 10.01
C LEU A 216 23.41 5.67 9.51
N ILE A 217 22.58 5.13 8.62
CA ILE A 217 21.36 5.81 8.19
C ILE A 217 20.51 6.14 9.42
N ARG A 218 20.32 5.21 10.34
CA ARG A 218 19.53 5.46 11.56
C ARG A 218 20.09 6.57 12.45
N VAL A 219 21.42 6.69 12.59
CA VAL A 219 22.04 7.65 13.54
C VAL A 219 22.45 8.98 12.91
N ILE A 220 22.74 9.02 11.61
CA ILE A 220 23.15 10.25 10.90
C ILE A 220 21.97 10.93 10.19
N HIS A 221 20.98 10.16 9.74
CA HIS A 221 19.99 10.68 8.80
C HIS A 221 19.01 11.64 9.48
N GLN A 222 19.11 12.92 9.13
CA GLN A 222 18.13 13.96 9.45
C GLN A 222 17.38 14.42 8.19
N PRO A 223 16.45 13.63 7.67
CA PRO A 223 15.65 14.07 6.54
C PRO A 223 14.55 14.99 7.06
N ASN A 224 14.73 16.31 6.90
CA ASN A 224 13.59 17.24 6.92
C ASN A 224 13.82 18.56 6.18
N SER A 225 14.95 18.75 5.48
CA SER A 225 15.22 20.04 4.81
C SER A 225 15.72 19.95 3.36
N THR A 226 16.11 18.77 2.87
CA THR A 226 16.63 18.64 1.50
C THR A 226 15.53 18.34 0.49
N ASP A 227 15.65 18.86 -0.73
CA ASP A 227 14.79 18.51 -1.87
C ASP A 227 15.20 17.18 -2.51
N VAL A 228 16.43 16.74 -2.25
CA VAL A 228 16.94 15.44 -2.72
C VAL A 228 16.38 14.33 -1.85
N SER A 229 15.75 13.35 -2.50
CA SER A 229 15.21 12.17 -1.82
C SER A 229 16.32 11.31 -1.21
N PRO A 230 16.14 10.89 0.06
CA PRO A 230 17.12 10.05 0.73
C PRO A 230 17.28 8.68 0.07
N PHE A 231 16.22 8.16 -0.55
CA PHE A 231 16.25 6.84 -1.17
C PHE A 231 17.07 6.81 -2.46
N ALA A 232 17.13 7.92 -3.19
CA ALA A 232 18.07 8.07 -4.31
C ALA A 232 19.53 8.08 -3.82
N ILE A 233 19.80 8.75 -2.70
CA ILE A 233 21.12 8.75 -2.07
C ILE A 233 21.51 7.33 -1.65
N PHE A 234 20.59 6.59 -1.00
CA PHE A 234 20.84 5.21 -0.59
C PHE A 234 21.12 4.32 -1.79
N HIS A 235 20.35 4.44 -2.88
CA HIS A 235 20.59 3.69 -4.11
C HIS A 235 21.97 3.97 -4.71
N SER A 236 22.42 5.23 -4.71
CA SER A 236 23.78 5.58 -5.17
C SER A 236 24.84 4.94 -4.27
N ILE A 237 24.68 5.05 -2.95
CA ILE A 237 25.63 4.48 -1.97
C ILE A 237 25.75 2.96 -2.14
N LEU A 238 24.62 2.26 -2.35
CA LEU A 238 24.64 0.80 -2.56
C LEU A 238 25.46 0.43 -3.80
N ASN A 239 25.35 1.21 -4.89
CA ASN A 239 26.18 1.02 -6.09
C ASN A 239 27.66 1.27 -5.81
N ASP A 240 28.00 2.38 -5.16
CA ASP A 240 29.40 2.75 -4.86
C ASP A 240 30.09 1.69 -3.97
N LEU A 241 29.33 1.11 -3.05
CA LEU A 241 29.80 0.06 -2.15
C LEU A 241 29.68 -1.37 -2.73
N ASN A 242 29.03 -1.54 -3.88
CA ASN A 242 28.69 -2.84 -4.48
C ASN A 242 27.91 -3.76 -3.51
N LEU A 243 26.89 -3.20 -2.85
CA LEU A 243 26.01 -3.89 -1.91
C LEU A 243 24.72 -4.37 -2.57
N ASP A 244 24.21 -5.51 -2.12
CA ASP A 244 22.96 -6.07 -2.64
C ASP A 244 21.75 -5.22 -2.23
N HIS A 245 21.06 -4.68 -3.24
CA HIS A 245 19.90 -3.82 -3.04
C HIS A 245 18.72 -4.55 -2.40
N LYS A 246 18.51 -5.84 -2.71
CA LYS A 246 17.40 -6.63 -2.18
C LYS A 246 17.61 -6.85 -0.68
N VAL A 247 18.80 -7.30 -0.30
CA VAL A 247 19.16 -7.54 1.09
C VAL A 247 19.08 -6.25 1.89
N PHE A 248 19.57 -5.13 1.33
CA PHE A 248 19.48 -3.83 1.99
C PHE A 248 18.03 -3.43 2.26
N PHE A 249 17.17 -3.36 1.23
CA PHE A 249 15.80 -2.89 1.41
C PHE A 249 14.97 -3.81 2.31
N ASN A 250 15.24 -5.12 2.31
CA ASN A 250 14.64 -6.07 3.26
C ASN A 250 14.97 -5.74 4.71
N LEU A 251 16.26 -5.55 5.02
CA LEU A 251 16.70 -5.25 6.39
C LEU A 251 16.35 -3.82 6.81
N PHE A 252 16.22 -2.91 5.84
CA PHE A 252 15.91 -1.50 6.08
C PHE A 252 14.44 -1.24 6.44
N LEU A 253 13.51 -2.19 6.19
CA LEU A 253 12.06 -2.00 6.42
C LEU A 253 11.72 -1.48 7.83
N THR A 254 12.39 -1.97 8.87
CA THR A 254 12.16 -1.51 10.24
C THR A 254 12.57 -0.04 10.40
N THR A 255 13.74 0.35 9.89
CA THR A 255 14.21 1.74 9.94
C THR A 255 13.35 2.67 9.09
N PHE A 256 12.87 2.18 7.93
CA PHE A 256 11.89 2.89 7.12
C PHE A 256 10.58 3.15 7.88
N GLY A 257 10.02 2.11 8.52
CA GLY A 257 8.78 2.23 9.31
C GLY A 257 8.91 3.23 10.47
N ASP A 258 10.03 3.18 11.21
CA ASP A 258 10.35 4.16 12.25
C ASP A 258 10.44 5.59 11.68
N GLY A 259 11.07 5.74 10.51
CA GLY A 259 11.16 7.04 9.83
C GLY A 259 9.80 7.57 9.37
N VAL A 260 8.92 6.72 8.83
CA VAL A 260 7.55 7.11 8.46
C VAL A 260 6.77 7.57 9.70
N LYS A 261 6.83 6.80 10.79
CA LYS A 261 6.16 7.14 12.06
C LYS A 261 6.62 8.49 12.62
N ASN A 262 7.92 8.78 12.49
CA ASN A 262 8.53 10.03 12.94
C ASN A 262 8.44 11.16 11.90
N LYS A 263 7.69 10.97 10.80
CA LYS A 263 7.50 11.96 9.71
C LYS A 263 8.82 12.49 9.15
N LEU A 264 9.78 11.59 8.98
CA LEU A 264 11.11 11.87 8.42
C LEU A 264 11.09 11.98 6.89
N TYR A 265 10.01 11.60 6.22
CA TYR A 265 9.97 11.55 4.75
C TYR A 265 8.83 12.39 4.19
N LYS A 266 9.14 13.21 3.17
CA LYS A 266 8.15 13.90 2.33
C LYS A 266 7.43 12.90 1.43
N GLU A 267 6.23 13.24 0.95
CA GLU A 267 5.45 12.41 0.04
C GLU A 267 6.22 12.08 -1.25
N SER A 268 6.97 13.06 -1.78
CA SER A 268 7.83 12.87 -2.94
C SER A 268 8.92 11.81 -2.71
N HIS A 269 9.47 11.74 -1.49
CA HIS A 269 10.47 10.75 -1.11
C HIS A 269 9.86 9.35 -1.13
N ILE A 270 8.68 9.18 -0.52
CA ILE A 270 7.96 7.90 -0.50
C ILE A 270 7.62 7.44 -1.92
N CYS A 271 7.13 8.34 -2.76
CA CYS A 271 6.78 8.01 -4.15
C CYS A 271 8.01 7.57 -4.96
N GLN A 272 9.16 8.22 -4.75
CA GLN A 272 10.40 7.82 -5.39
C GLN A 272 10.88 6.44 -4.91
N LEU A 273 10.79 6.14 -3.61
CA LEU A 273 11.10 4.81 -3.10
C LEU A 273 10.23 3.74 -3.76
N LEU A 274 8.91 3.94 -3.77
CA LEU A 274 7.98 2.97 -4.36
C LEU A 274 8.31 2.75 -5.85
N ARG A 275 8.69 3.80 -6.59
CA ARG A 275 9.13 3.70 -7.98
C ARG A 275 10.41 2.88 -8.15
N LEU A 276 11.43 3.15 -7.34
CA LEU A 276 12.67 2.38 -7.34
C LEU A 276 12.44 0.89 -7.10
N LEU A 277 11.38 0.53 -6.38
CA LEU A 277 11.04 -0.86 -6.05
C LEU A 277 10.06 -1.52 -7.03
N THR A 278 9.59 -0.81 -8.07
CA THR A 278 8.55 -1.32 -9.00
C THR A 278 8.90 -2.63 -9.71
N GLU A 279 10.18 -2.85 -10.01
CA GLU A 279 10.67 -4.08 -10.66
C GLU A 279 10.79 -5.26 -9.69
N ARG A 280 10.63 -5.02 -8.38
CA ARG A 280 10.79 -6.01 -7.30
C ARG A 280 9.50 -6.10 -6.48
N GLU A 281 8.55 -6.88 -6.98
CA GLU A 281 7.19 -6.96 -6.43
C GLU A 281 7.16 -7.24 -4.91
N ASP A 282 8.05 -8.13 -4.42
CA ASP A 282 8.16 -8.47 -3.00
C ASP A 282 8.55 -7.26 -2.15
N LEU A 283 9.60 -6.54 -2.53
CA LEU A 283 10.07 -5.35 -1.83
C LEU A 283 9.07 -4.21 -1.90
N LEU A 284 8.44 -4.00 -3.06
CA LEU A 284 7.40 -3.00 -3.24
C LEU A 284 6.23 -3.29 -2.28
N SER A 285 5.75 -4.53 -2.26
CA SER A 285 4.67 -4.96 -1.39
C SER A 285 5.00 -4.72 0.08
N MET A 286 6.19 -5.11 0.53
CA MET A 286 6.62 -4.93 1.92
C MET A 286 6.78 -3.46 2.30
N SER A 287 7.36 -2.64 1.42
CA SER A 287 7.55 -1.21 1.67
C SER A 287 6.23 -0.45 1.67
N LEU A 288 5.32 -0.73 0.73
CA LEU A 288 3.99 -0.13 0.69
C LEU A 288 3.16 -0.55 1.92
N SER A 289 3.22 -1.82 2.31
CA SER A 289 2.55 -2.32 3.53
C SER A 289 3.09 -1.64 4.78
N THR A 290 4.42 -1.52 4.89
CA THR A 290 5.09 -0.84 6.02
C THR A 290 4.71 0.64 6.07
N TYR A 291 4.62 1.32 4.92
CA TYR A 291 4.14 2.69 4.87
C TYR A 291 2.68 2.77 5.36
N ALA A 292 1.80 1.96 4.77
CA ALA A 292 0.37 1.95 5.08
C ALA A 292 0.05 1.62 6.55
N SER A 293 0.87 0.81 7.22
CA SER A 293 0.69 0.50 8.65
C SER A 293 0.97 1.69 9.58
N HIS A 294 1.74 2.68 9.12
CA HIS A 294 2.17 3.83 9.93
C HIS A 294 1.46 5.15 9.59
N VAL A 295 0.66 5.20 8.52
CA VAL A 295 -0.05 6.42 8.09
C VAL A 295 -1.56 6.27 8.12
N SER A 296 -2.29 7.40 7.99
CA SER A 296 -3.74 7.36 7.83
C SER A 296 -4.15 6.90 6.43
N ILE A 297 -5.41 6.51 6.24
CA ILE A 297 -5.93 6.20 4.89
C ILE A 297 -5.85 7.42 3.96
N ASN A 298 -5.99 8.64 4.49
CA ASN A 298 -5.93 9.85 3.67
C ASN A 298 -4.51 10.07 3.14
N ASP A 299 -3.48 9.87 3.97
CA ASP A 299 -2.08 10.00 3.54
C ASP A 299 -1.73 8.93 2.49
N LEU A 300 -2.18 7.69 2.70
CA LEU A 300 -2.03 6.61 1.72
C LEU A 300 -2.72 6.95 0.40
N TRP A 301 -3.92 7.54 0.46
CA TRP A 301 -4.65 8.01 -0.70
C TRP A 301 -3.86 9.11 -1.43
N TYR A 302 -3.32 10.09 -0.70
CA TYR A 302 -2.48 11.14 -1.27
C TYR A 302 -1.23 10.60 -1.96
N ILE A 303 -0.57 9.57 -1.42
CA ILE A 303 0.55 8.91 -2.09
C ILE A 303 0.11 8.28 -3.42
N PHE A 304 -1.04 7.59 -3.45
CA PHE A 304 -1.60 7.06 -4.69
C PHE A 304 -1.86 8.18 -5.72
N LEU A 305 -2.51 9.27 -5.30
CA LEU A 305 -2.77 10.42 -6.17
C LEU A 305 -1.47 11.01 -6.71
N TYR A 306 -0.46 11.22 -5.85
CA TYR A 306 0.84 11.76 -6.22
C TYR A 306 1.62 10.85 -7.19
N LEU A 307 1.59 9.54 -6.98
CA LEU A 307 2.19 8.59 -7.91
C LEU A 307 1.61 8.73 -9.32
N SER A 308 0.29 9.00 -9.41
CA SER A 308 -0.44 9.13 -10.68
C SER A 308 -0.07 10.39 -11.47
N THR A 309 0.48 11.42 -10.83
CA THR A 309 0.94 12.65 -11.51
C THR A 309 2.43 12.63 -11.82
N ALA A 310 3.24 12.03 -10.95
CA ALA A 310 4.70 12.20 -11.05
C ALA A 310 5.39 11.28 -12.10
N GLY A 311 4.72 10.30 -12.73
CA GLY A 311 5.36 9.22 -13.53
C GLY A 311 4.48 7.98 -13.71
N GLU A 312 4.89 7.04 -14.58
CA GLU A 312 4.07 5.89 -15.02
C GLU A 312 3.74 4.92 -13.87
N ILE A 313 2.49 4.44 -13.82
CA ILE A 313 2.06 3.35 -12.92
C ILE A 313 2.04 2.06 -13.72
N ASN A 314 3.07 1.22 -13.52
CA ASN A 314 3.14 -0.10 -14.14
C ASN A 314 2.19 -1.12 -13.46
N GLN A 315 2.06 -2.30 -14.05
CA GLN A 315 1.15 -3.35 -13.57
C GLN A 315 1.48 -3.82 -12.14
N THR A 316 2.76 -3.92 -11.79
CA THR A 316 3.20 -4.32 -10.44
C THR A 316 2.75 -3.30 -9.40
N MET A 317 2.94 -2.01 -9.69
CA MET A 317 2.50 -0.91 -8.83
C MET A 317 0.96 -0.87 -8.71
N GLU A 318 0.24 -0.99 -9.83
CA GLU A 318 -1.22 -1.07 -9.84
C GLU A 318 -1.72 -2.19 -8.93
N LYS A 319 -1.21 -3.41 -9.10
CA LYS A 319 -1.59 -4.58 -8.30
C LYS A 319 -1.39 -4.36 -6.79
N GLN A 320 -0.22 -3.85 -6.39
CA GLN A 320 0.10 -3.65 -4.97
C GLN A 320 -0.66 -2.47 -4.37
N LEU A 321 -0.87 -1.38 -5.11
CA LEU A 321 -1.71 -0.26 -4.67
C LEU A 321 -3.15 -0.70 -4.45
N VAL A 322 -3.75 -1.41 -5.40
CA VAL A 322 -5.13 -1.94 -5.27
C VAL A 322 -5.24 -2.82 -4.02
N LEU A 323 -4.30 -3.76 -3.83
CA LEU A 323 -4.31 -4.66 -2.68
C LEU A 323 -4.31 -3.89 -1.34
N ILE A 324 -3.37 -2.95 -1.16
CA ILE A 324 -3.21 -2.23 0.11
C ILE A 324 -4.31 -1.19 0.33
N LEU A 325 -4.75 -0.50 -0.72
CA LEU A 325 -5.88 0.41 -0.65
C LEU A 325 -7.16 -0.33 -0.25
N ASN A 326 -7.46 -1.45 -0.89
CA ASN A 326 -8.65 -2.27 -0.58
C ASN A 326 -8.67 -2.73 0.88
N GLN A 327 -7.56 -3.28 1.38
CA GLN A 327 -7.45 -3.72 2.78
C GLN A 327 -7.75 -2.61 3.80
N ARG A 328 -7.47 -1.35 3.43
CA ARG A 328 -7.63 -0.20 4.31
C ARG A 328 -8.97 0.51 4.13
N ILE A 329 -9.51 0.53 2.90
CA ILE A 329 -10.75 1.26 2.56
C ILE A 329 -11.99 0.55 3.11
N GLU A 330 -12.00 -0.77 3.24
CA GLU A 330 -13.20 -1.53 3.65
C GLU A 330 -13.76 -1.11 5.02
N LYS A 331 -12.90 -0.55 5.88
CA LYS A 331 -13.20 -0.26 7.29
C LYS A 331 -13.43 1.23 7.57
N ILE A 332 -13.42 2.09 6.55
CA ILE A 332 -13.51 3.54 6.76
C ILE A 332 -14.96 4.04 6.70
N PRO A 333 -15.30 5.15 7.40
CA PRO A 333 -16.62 5.77 7.27
C PRO A 333 -16.89 6.30 5.86
N VAL A 334 -18.15 6.28 5.44
CA VAL A 334 -18.62 6.81 4.14
C VAL A 334 -18.18 8.26 3.91
N ALA A 335 -18.24 9.10 4.92
CA ALA A 335 -17.81 10.50 4.82
C ALA A 335 -16.32 10.63 4.46
N THR A 336 -15.46 9.81 5.07
CA THR A 336 -14.01 9.79 4.78
C THR A 336 -13.77 9.28 3.35
N PHE A 337 -14.48 8.23 2.95
CA PHE A 337 -14.41 7.71 1.58
C PHE A 337 -14.81 8.76 0.55
N LYS A 338 -15.95 9.46 0.76
CA LYS A 338 -16.43 10.54 -0.10
C LYS A 338 -15.38 11.65 -0.26
N THR A 339 -14.70 12.04 0.82
CA THR A 339 -13.64 13.05 0.76
C THR A 339 -12.47 12.60 -0.12
N ASN A 340 -11.98 11.37 0.06
CA ASN A 340 -10.90 10.81 -0.75
C ASN A 340 -11.30 10.70 -2.23
N TYR A 341 -12.54 10.30 -2.50
CA TYR A 341 -13.06 10.20 -3.86
C TYR A 341 -13.18 11.57 -4.54
N LYS A 342 -13.66 12.61 -3.83
CA LYS A 342 -13.68 14.00 -4.32
C LYS A 342 -12.28 14.53 -4.61
N LEU A 343 -11.28 14.15 -3.81
CA LEU A 343 -9.88 14.49 -4.10
C LEU A 343 -9.39 13.82 -5.39
N ALA A 344 -9.76 12.55 -5.62
CA ALA A 344 -9.44 11.86 -6.87
C ALA A 344 -10.07 12.55 -8.09
N ASP A 345 -11.31 13.05 -7.99
CA ASP A 345 -12.00 13.77 -9.07
C ASP A 345 -11.27 15.08 -9.43
N ALA A 346 -10.83 15.82 -8.41
CA ALA A 346 -10.04 17.03 -8.63
C ALA A 346 -8.69 16.74 -9.33
N TRP A 347 -8.06 15.61 -9.01
CA TRP A 347 -6.79 15.18 -9.57
C TRP A 347 -6.89 14.58 -10.98
N LEU A 348 -8.09 14.18 -11.40
CA LEU A 348 -8.34 13.69 -12.76
C LEU A 348 -7.93 14.71 -13.84
N LYS A 349 -7.96 16.01 -13.50
CA LYS A 349 -7.56 17.12 -14.37
C LYS A 349 -6.05 17.36 -14.42
N THR A 350 -5.30 16.89 -13.43
CA THR A 350 -3.86 17.19 -13.27
C THR A 350 -2.96 15.99 -13.54
N MET A 351 -3.54 14.79 -13.73
CA MET A 351 -2.78 13.59 -14.05
C MET A 351 -2.28 13.56 -15.50
N LYS A 352 -1.21 12.79 -15.73
CA LYS A 352 -0.69 12.51 -17.07
C LYS A 352 -1.68 11.64 -17.84
N ASP A 353 -1.89 11.92 -19.12
CA ASP A 353 -2.85 11.19 -19.96
C ASP A 353 -2.52 9.69 -20.06
N GLU A 354 -1.24 9.33 -20.06
CA GLU A 354 -0.76 7.94 -20.07
C GLU A 354 -1.24 7.13 -18.85
N ASN A 355 -1.35 7.77 -17.68
CA ASN A 355 -1.77 7.13 -16.45
C ASN A 355 -3.29 7.09 -16.27
N ARG A 356 -4.05 7.88 -17.06
CA ARG A 356 -5.50 8.03 -16.89
C ARG A 356 -6.25 6.70 -16.89
N PRO A 357 -6.01 5.76 -17.82
CA PRO A 357 -6.71 4.47 -17.79
C PRO A 357 -6.43 3.66 -16.53
N THR A 358 -5.16 3.59 -16.11
CA THR A 358 -4.73 2.87 -14.90
C THR A 358 -5.30 3.51 -13.63
N PHE A 359 -5.27 4.83 -13.54
CA PHE A 359 -5.85 5.58 -12.44
C PHE A 359 -7.36 5.29 -12.28
N ILE A 360 -8.11 5.35 -13.37
CA ILE A 360 -9.56 5.07 -13.37
C ILE A 360 -9.82 3.62 -12.92
N ARG A 361 -9.05 2.64 -13.41
CA ARG A 361 -9.17 1.24 -12.97
C ARG A 361 -8.93 1.07 -11.47
N ILE A 362 -7.89 1.69 -10.92
CA ILE A 362 -7.59 1.62 -9.49
C ILE A 362 -8.73 2.23 -8.67
N VAL A 363 -9.17 3.44 -9.03
CA VAL A 363 -10.27 4.15 -8.35
C VAL A 363 -11.55 3.33 -8.39
N ASP A 364 -11.92 2.78 -9.55
CA ASP A 364 -13.12 1.95 -9.70
C ASP A 364 -13.02 0.66 -8.90
N THR A 365 -11.86 -0.02 -8.92
CA THR A 365 -11.66 -1.26 -8.14
C THR A 365 -11.77 -1.01 -6.64
N VAL A 366 -11.20 0.11 -6.15
CA VAL A 366 -11.29 0.50 -4.74
C VAL A 366 -12.72 0.88 -4.37
N LEU A 367 -13.40 1.62 -5.24
CA LEU A 367 -14.80 1.98 -5.07
C LEU A 367 -15.70 0.74 -5.01
N TYR A 368 -15.56 -0.16 -5.97
CA TYR A 368 -16.30 -1.42 -6.00
C TYR A 368 -16.08 -2.21 -4.71
N THR A 369 -14.83 -2.33 -4.25
CA THR A 369 -14.51 -3.06 -3.02
C THR A 369 -15.16 -2.41 -1.79
N PHE A 370 -15.08 -1.09 -1.69
CA PHE A 370 -15.74 -0.32 -0.64
C PHE A 370 -17.26 -0.52 -0.66
N LEU A 371 -17.90 -0.32 -1.81
CA LEU A 371 -19.34 -0.47 -1.98
C LEU A 371 -19.80 -1.90 -1.70
N ASN A 372 -19.12 -2.90 -2.25
CA ASN A 372 -19.47 -4.30 -2.06
C ASN A 372 -19.49 -4.65 -0.57
N LYS A 373 -18.49 -4.19 0.19
CA LYS A 373 -18.44 -4.40 1.63
C LYS A 373 -19.52 -3.62 2.38
N GLN A 374 -19.67 -2.33 2.09
CA GLN A 374 -20.56 -1.45 2.84
C GLN A 374 -22.05 -1.67 2.54
N LEU A 375 -22.36 -2.10 1.32
CA LEU A 375 -23.71 -2.32 0.85
C LEU A 375 -24.17 -3.76 1.10
N ASN A 376 -23.35 -4.78 0.85
CA ASN A 376 -23.80 -6.17 1.06
C ASN A 376 -23.68 -6.67 2.51
N ASP A 377 -23.09 -5.88 3.41
CA ASP A 377 -23.02 -6.21 4.83
C ASP A 377 -24.21 -5.57 5.58
N ASP A 378 -25.08 -6.41 6.13
CA ASP A 378 -26.29 -6.00 6.87
C ASP A 378 -25.98 -5.08 8.07
N GLN A 379 -24.74 -5.05 8.58
CA GLN A 379 -24.35 -4.13 9.64
C GLN A 379 -24.26 -2.66 9.18
N TYR A 380 -23.98 -2.44 7.89
CA TYR A 380 -23.65 -1.13 7.33
C TYR A 380 -24.67 -0.65 6.29
N SER A 381 -25.32 -1.57 5.58
CA SER A 381 -26.16 -1.29 4.41
C SER A 381 -27.31 -0.32 4.67
N TRP A 382 -27.97 -0.41 5.83
CA TRP A 382 -29.10 0.44 6.23
C TRP A 382 -28.70 1.86 6.65
N LYS A 383 -27.39 2.16 6.75
CA LYS A 383 -26.89 3.50 7.09
C LYS A 383 -26.81 4.42 5.88
N PHE A 384 -26.88 3.89 4.67
CA PHE A 384 -26.82 4.70 3.45
C PHE A 384 -28.15 5.40 3.21
N THR A 385 -28.10 6.72 3.10
CA THR A 385 -29.26 7.51 2.66
C THR A 385 -29.37 7.51 1.15
N LEU A 386 -30.54 7.87 0.62
CA LEU A 386 -30.73 8.12 -0.81
C LEU A 386 -29.70 9.13 -1.35
N HIS A 387 -29.48 10.21 -0.61
CA HIS A 387 -28.52 11.24 -0.96
C HIS A 387 -27.10 10.69 -1.03
N ASP A 388 -26.73 9.75 -0.15
CA ASP A 388 -25.41 9.12 -0.20
C ASP A 388 -25.19 8.28 -1.45
N LEU A 389 -26.21 7.50 -1.85
CA LEU A 389 -26.15 6.68 -3.06
C LEU A 389 -26.16 7.53 -4.32
N GLN A 390 -26.96 8.60 -4.36
CA GLN A 390 -26.97 9.56 -5.47
C GLN A 390 -25.62 10.26 -5.64
N ASP A 391 -25.04 10.73 -4.53
CA ASP A 391 -23.69 11.31 -4.53
C ASP A 391 -22.67 10.31 -5.07
N LEU A 392 -22.66 9.07 -4.55
CA LEU A 392 -21.72 8.03 -4.97
C LEU A 392 -21.89 7.68 -6.45
N LEU A 393 -23.11 7.57 -6.96
CA LEU A 393 -23.37 7.30 -8.37
C LEU A 393 -22.86 8.46 -9.25
N SER A 394 -23.22 9.70 -8.90
CA SER A 394 -22.80 10.88 -9.64
C SER A 394 -21.28 11.00 -9.69
N MET A 395 -20.61 10.67 -8.59
CA MET A 395 -19.16 10.65 -8.50
C MET A 395 -18.57 9.54 -9.36
N THR A 396 -19.09 8.31 -9.29
CA THR A 396 -18.65 7.17 -10.10
C THR A 396 -18.68 7.51 -11.60
N LEU A 397 -19.79 8.08 -12.04
CA LEU A 397 -20.02 8.43 -13.44
C LEU A 397 -19.04 9.48 -13.99
N ARG A 398 -18.49 10.36 -13.14
CA ARG A 398 -17.48 11.36 -13.58
C ARG A 398 -16.17 10.73 -14.02
N PHE A 399 -15.83 9.55 -13.51
CA PHE A 399 -14.61 8.84 -13.88
C PHE A 399 -14.76 8.04 -15.18
N LEU A 400 -15.97 7.90 -15.70
CA LEU A 400 -16.25 7.08 -16.88
C LEU A 400 -16.17 7.93 -18.15
N SER A 401 -15.43 7.45 -19.14
CA SER A 401 -15.38 8.06 -20.48
C SER A 401 -16.72 7.97 -21.21
N THR A 402 -17.52 6.95 -20.90
CA THR A 402 -18.87 6.71 -21.39
C THR A 402 -19.78 6.40 -20.20
N ILE A 403 -20.97 7.01 -20.18
CA ILE A 403 -21.99 6.71 -19.17
C ILE A 403 -22.51 5.28 -19.41
N ASP A 404 -21.85 4.30 -18.80
CA ASP A 404 -22.23 2.90 -18.82
C ASP A 404 -22.58 2.45 -17.40
N LEU A 405 -23.86 2.19 -17.17
CA LEU A 405 -24.37 1.76 -15.87
C LEU A 405 -24.11 0.27 -15.59
N GLN A 406 -23.61 -0.50 -16.58
CA GLN A 406 -23.28 -1.92 -16.41
C GLN A 406 -21.99 -2.15 -15.62
N GLN A 407 -21.22 -1.10 -15.32
CA GLN A 407 -20.07 -1.21 -14.44
C GLN A 407 -20.45 -1.67 -13.04
N GLN A 408 -19.60 -2.49 -12.44
CA GLN A 408 -19.91 -3.19 -11.19
C GLN A 408 -20.24 -2.23 -10.03
N SER A 409 -19.49 -1.14 -9.88
CA SER A 409 -19.74 -0.09 -8.89
C SER A 409 -21.12 0.55 -9.08
N CYS A 410 -21.48 0.90 -10.31
CA CYS A 410 -22.79 1.46 -10.66
C CYS A 410 -23.93 0.47 -10.35
N LEU A 411 -23.76 -0.80 -10.75
CA LEU A 411 -24.75 -1.85 -10.50
C LEU A 411 -25.01 -2.07 -9.01
N LEU A 412 -23.96 -2.07 -8.17
CA LEU A 412 -24.11 -2.19 -6.72
C LEU A 412 -24.92 -1.03 -6.12
N ILE A 413 -24.62 0.21 -6.54
CA ILE A 413 -25.36 1.39 -6.06
C ILE A 413 -26.82 1.30 -6.50
N ILE A 414 -27.07 0.97 -7.78
CA ILE A 414 -28.43 0.84 -8.32
C ILE A 414 -29.19 -0.26 -7.59
N GLN A 415 -28.59 -1.44 -7.42
CA GLN A 415 -29.21 -2.56 -6.69
C GLN A 415 -29.65 -2.14 -5.28
N HIS A 416 -28.86 -1.32 -4.59
CA HIS A 416 -29.18 -0.87 -3.24
C HIS A 416 -30.31 0.16 -3.17
N LEU A 417 -30.56 0.93 -4.22
CA LEU A 417 -31.76 1.78 -4.31
C LEU A 417 -33.06 0.97 -4.23
N PHE A 418 -33.04 -0.29 -4.68
CA PHE A 418 -34.15 -1.24 -4.56
C PHE A 418 -34.25 -1.88 -3.16
N LYS A 419 -33.27 -1.68 -2.28
CA LYS A 419 -33.25 -2.27 -0.93
C LYS A 419 -33.56 -1.28 0.19
N LEU A 420 -33.52 0.04 -0.07
CA LEU A 420 -33.71 1.08 0.95
C LEU A 420 -35.01 0.95 1.77
N ASP A 421 -36.12 0.54 1.13
CA ASP A 421 -37.43 0.43 1.80
C ASP A 421 -37.75 -1.00 2.28
N LYS A 422 -36.75 -1.84 2.57
CA LYS A 422 -36.98 -3.22 3.02
C LYS A 422 -37.89 -3.32 4.25
N ASN A 423 -37.87 -2.31 5.12
CA ASN A 423 -38.66 -2.24 6.36
C ASN A 423 -40.05 -1.62 6.18
N VAL A 424 -40.39 -1.12 4.98
CA VAL A 424 -41.72 -0.58 4.69
C VAL A 424 -42.68 -1.75 4.46
N THR A 425 -43.74 -1.84 5.27
CA THR A 425 -44.68 -2.96 5.27
C THR A 425 -45.50 -3.07 3.99
N THR A 426 -45.89 -1.94 3.41
CA THR A 426 -46.75 -1.91 2.22
C THR A 426 -45.92 -1.92 0.93
N LYS A 427 -46.03 -2.99 0.13
CA LYS A 427 -45.39 -3.10 -1.19
C LYS A 427 -45.67 -1.90 -2.10
N PHE A 428 -46.88 -1.34 -2.06
CA PHE A 428 -47.26 -0.16 -2.85
C PHE A 428 -46.46 1.08 -2.49
N ILE A 429 -46.26 1.33 -1.19
CA ILE A 429 -45.44 2.45 -0.71
C ILE A 429 -43.99 2.23 -1.16
N ARG A 430 -43.49 1.00 -1.13
CA ARG A 430 -42.14 0.66 -1.64
C ARG A 430 -41.98 0.96 -3.13
N ILE A 431 -42.97 0.57 -3.96
CA ILE A 431 -42.95 0.83 -5.41
C ILE A 431 -43.04 2.33 -5.68
N LYS A 432 -43.94 3.03 -5.00
CA LYS A 432 -44.08 4.50 -5.09
C LYS A 432 -42.76 5.20 -4.78
N ASN A 433 -42.14 4.84 -3.65
CA ASN A 433 -40.86 5.39 -3.23
C ASN A 433 -39.75 5.06 -4.22
N LEU A 434 -39.71 3.84 -4.77
CA LEU A 434 -38.75 3.44 -5.80
C LEU A 434 -38.87 4.32 -7.05
N PHE A 435 -40.07 4.55 -7.57
CA PHE A 435 -40.24 5.40 -8.74
C PHE A 435 -39.91 6.86 -8.47
N ASN A 436 -40.31 7.40 -7.31
CA ASN A 436 -39.89 8.74 -6.90
C ASN A 436 -38.36 8.85 -6.89
N ARG A 437 -37.67 7.87 -6.28
CA ARG A 437 -36.19 7.83 -6.29
C ARG A 437 -35.61 7.77 -7.69
N LEU A 438 -36.16 6.96 -8.58
CA LEU A 438 -35.69 6.83 -9.96
C LEU A 438 -35.90 8.13 -10.75
N ASN A 439 -37.01 8.83 -10.52
CA ASN A 439 -37.28 10.12 -11.16
C ASN A 439 -36.34 11.24 -10.68
N ASP A 440 -35.78 11.13 -9.47
CA ASP A 440 -34.86 12.12 -8.91
C ASP A 440 -33.44 12.06 -9.51
N PHE A 441 -33.13 11.05 -10.33
CA PHE A 441 -31.84 10.96 -11.04
C PHE A 441 -31.90 11.67 -12.40
N ASP A 442 -30.72 12.07 -12.90
CA ASP A 442 -30.55 12.73 -14.20
C ASP A 442 -31.16 11.90 -15.33
N GLN A 443 -32.12 12.50 -16.05
CA GLN A 443 -32.85 11.90 -17.16
C GLN A 443 -31.93 11.33 -18.25
N ASN A 444 -30.75 11.94 -18.46
CA ASN A 444 -29.78 11.48 -19.44
C ASN A 444 -29.20 10.09 -19.13
N LEU A 445 -29.19 9.68 -17.86
CA LEU A 445 -28.71 8.36 -17.44
C LEU A 445 -29.64 7.25 -17.93
N TRP A 446 -30.94 7.53 -17.90
CA TRP A 446 -32.00 6.57 -18.23
C TRP A 446 -32.22 6.39 -19.72
N GLU A 447 -32.04 7.46 -20.51
CA GLU A 447 -32.26 7.42 -21.96
C GLU A 447 -31.20 6.60 -22.70
N ARG A 448 -29.95 6.59 -22.19
CA ARG A 448 -28.81 5.95 -22.84
C ARG A 448 -28.63 4.47 -22.50
N ASN A 449 -29.29 4.00 -21.45
CA ASN A 449 -29.08 2.66 -20.91
C ASN A 449 -30.36 1.82 -20.98
N ASP A 450 -30.26 0.61 -21.55
CA ASP A 450 -31.39 -0.31 -21.61
C ASP A 450 -31.68 -0.91 -20.22
N PRO A 451 -32.87 -0.68 -19.63
CA PRO A 451 -33.20 -1.22 -18.31
C PRO A 451 -33.12 -2.75 -18.25
N ALA A 452 -33.35 -3.45 -19.36
CA ALA A 452 -33.27 -4.92 -19.41
C ALA A 452 -31.86 -5.46 -19.16
N CYS A 453 -30.82 -4.66 -19.46
CA CYS A 453 -29.43 -5.04 -19.23
C CYS A 453 -28.93 -4.73 -17.81
N ILE A 454 -29.71 -3.96 -17.03
CA ILE A 454 -29.30 -3.44 -15.72
C ILE A 454 -30.13 -4.04 -14.59
N ILE A 455 -31.45 -4.05 -14.75
CA ILE A 455 -32.38 -4.46 -13.71
C ILE A 455 -32.57 -5.98 -13.77
N ARG A 456 -32.22 -6.65 -12.68
CA ARG A 456 -32.38 -8.10 -12.54
C ARG A 456 -33.67 -8.45 -11.81
N ASP A 457 -34.33 -9.52 -12.24
CA ASP A 457 -35.57 -10.01 -11.61
C ASP A 457 -35.44 -10.26 -10.11
N GLU A 458 -34.29 -10.75 -9.68
CA GLU A 458 -34.00 -11.04 -8.28
C GLU A 458 -34.19 -9.82 -7.37
N TRP A 459 -33.92 -8.61 -7.89
CA TRP A 459 -34.05 -7.35 -7.16
C TRP A 459 -35.51 -6.93 -6.98
N LEU A 460 -36.41 -7.47 -7.82
CA LEU A 460 -37.83 -7.20 -7.84
C LEU A 460 -38.65 -8.22 -7.04
N ASN A 461 -38.02 -9.27 -6.51
CA ASN A 461 -38.71 -10.32 -5.75
C ASN A 461 -39.50 -9.77 -4.56
N ASP A 462 -38.92 -8.86 -3.79
CA ASP A 462 -39.57 -8.25 -2.62
C ASP A 462 -40.71 -7.28 -2.99
N TYR A 463 -40.78 -6.87 -4.26
CA TYR A 463 -41.80 -5.99 -4.81
C TYR A 463 -42.93 -6.77 -5.51
N SER A 464 -42.67 -8.03 -5.88
CA SER A 464 -43.66 -8.89 -6.53
C SER A 464 -44.82 -9.25 -5.60
N PHE A 465 -46.00 -9.36 -6.19
CA PHE A 465 -47.25 -9.71 -5.52
C PHE A 465 -47.43 -11.22 -5.57
N TYR A 466 -47.78 -11.85 -4.44
CA TYR A 466 -47.80 -13.31 -4.35
C TYR A 466 -49.14 -13.90 -4.80
N ILE A 467 -50.20 -13.08 -4.81
CA ILE A 467 -51.57 -13.54 -5.07
C ILE A 467 -52.39 -12.41 -5.70
N PRO A 468 -53.44 -12.68 -6.52
CA PRO A 468 -54.44 -11.68 -6.88
C PRO A 468 -54.92 -10.85 -5.70
N GLN A 469 -55.06 -11.42 -4.49
CA GLN A 469 -55.52 -10.63 -3.34
C GLN A 469 -54.60 -9.45 -3.00
N ASP A 470 -53.29 -9.56 -3.21
CA ASP A 470 -52.39 -8.42 -3.04
C ASP A 470 -52.77 -7.31 -4.02
N TRP A 471 -53.01 -7.63 -5.29
CA TRP A 471 -53.48 -6.68 -6.30
C TRP A 471 -54.86 -6.11 -5.94
N LEU A 472 -55.78 -6.94 -5.42
CA LEU A 472 -57.11 -6.51 -4.98
C LEU A 472 -57.08 -5.47 -3.85
N MET A 473 -55.97 -5.38 -3.10
CA MET A 473 -55.78 -4.38 -2.03
C MET A 473 -55.39 -2.99 -2.55
N LEU A 474 -55.06 -2.85 -3.84
CA LEU A 474 -54.84 -1.53 -4.45
C LEU A 474 -56.16 -0.76 -4.48
N THR A 475 -56.22 0.34 -3.73
CA THR A 475 -57.34 1.26 -3.84
C THR A 475 -57.24 2.08 -5.13
N LYS A 476 -58.35 2.67 -5.57
CA LYS A 476 -58.39 3.64 -6.68
C LYS A 476 -57.36 4.77 -6.50
N ASN A 477 -57.18 5.27 -5.28
CA ASN A 477 -56.25 6.35 -4.98
C ASN A 477 -54.78 5.90 -5.10
N ASP A 478 -54.48 4.68 -4.65
CA ASP A 478 -53.13 4.09 -4.78
C ASP A 478 -52.77 3.89 -6.26
N TYR A 479 -53.73 3.38 -7.05
CA TYR A 479 -53.58 3.20 -8.48
C TYR A 479 -53.30 4.51 -9.22
N GLN A 480 -54.11 5.55 -8.99
CA GLN A 480 -53.92 6.87 -9.58
C GLN A 480 -52.56 7.50 -9.19
N THR A 481 -52.14 7.29 -7.95
CA THR A 481 -50.82 7.73 -7.46
C THR A 481 -49.68 7.03 -8.20
N LEU A 482 -49.78 5.72 -8.44
CA LEU A 482 -48.77 4.96 -9.19
C LEU A 482 -48.75 5.33 -10.68
N SER A 483 -49.92 5.51 -11.30
CA SER A 483 -50.04 5.93 -12.69
C SER A 483 -49.49 7.36 -12.92
N SER A 484 -49.59 8.25 -11.93
CA SER A 484 -49.03 9.61 -12.04
C SER A 484 -47.52 9.68 -11.80
N ILE A 485 -46.95 8.80 -10.99
CA ILE A 485 -45.55 8.89 -10.57
C ILE A 485 -44.56 8.25 -11.56
N HIS A 486 -44.97 7.24 -12.33
CA HIS A 486 -44.02 6.50 -13.19
C HIS A 486 -43.56 7.26 -14.46
N GLN A 487 -44.09 8.47 -14.72
CA GLN A 487 -43.73 9.43 -15.78
C GLN A 487 -43.51 8.85 -17.21
N ASN A 488 -44.08 7.68 -17.53
CA ASN A 488 -43.87 6.98 -18.80
C ASN A 488 -42.39 6.79 -19.22
N ASN A 489 -41.46 6.75 -18.25
CA ASN A 489 -40.05 6.54 -18.57
C ASN A 489 -39.78 5.03 -18.83
N ARG A 490 -38.82 4.73 -19.72
CA ARG A 490 -38.50 3.36 -20.18
C ARG A 490 -38.21 2.39 -19.03
N TRP A 491 -37.59 2.88 -17.95
CA TRP A 491 -37.22 2.09 -16.79
C TRP A 491 -38.42 1.70 -15.93
N SER A 492 -39.32 2.64 -15.64
CA SER A 492 -40.55 2.38 -14.90
C SER A 492 -41.46 1.40 -15.63
N ILE A 493 -41.54 1.52 -16.97
CA ILE A 493 -42.26 0.57 -17.84
C ILE A 493 -41.66 -0.83 -17.72
N HIS A 494 -40.33 -0.94 -17.79
CA HIS A 494 -39.64 -2.22 -17.65
C HIS A 494 -39.86 -2.84 -16.26
N ILE A 495 -39.68 -2.07 -15.19
CA ILE A 495 -39.91 -2.53 -13.81
C ILE A 495 -41.33 -3.04 -13.63
N TRP A 496 -42.33 -2.27 -14.08
CA TRP A 496 -43.73 -2.70 -14.01
C TRP A 496 -43.98 -3.99 -14.77
N SER A 497 -43.47 -4.09 -16.00
CA SER A 497 -43.57 -5.30 -16.82
C SER A 497 -43.00 -6.52 -16.09
N ARG A 498 -41.80 -6.42 -15.53
CA ARG A 498 -41.19 -7.50 -14.76
C ARG A 498 -41.96 -7.81 -13.48
N LEU A 499 -42.43 -6.81 -12.72
CA LEU A 499 -43.21 -7.04 -11.52
C LEU A 499 -44.50 -7.80 -11.80
N VAL A 500 -45.23 -7.43 -12.85
CA VAL A 500 -46.45 -8.14 -13.23
C VAL A 500 -46.13 -9.57 -13.65
N ILE A 501 -45.14 -9.77 -14.53
CA ILE A 501 -44.72 -11.10 -15.00
C ILE A 501 -44.30 -11.99 -13.81
N LEU A 502 -43.45 -11.49 -12.91
CA LEU A 502 -42.98 -12.21 -11.71
C LEU A 502 -44.11 -12.49 -10.71
N SER A 503 -45.12 -11.63 -10.64
CA SER A 503 -46.28 -11.84 -9.76
C SER A 503 -47.22 -12.91 -10.31
N LEU A 504 -47.47 -12.87 -11.62
CA LEU A 504 -48.37 -13.81 -12.28
C LEU A 504 -47.72 -15.19 -12.50
N SER A 505 -46.38 -15.27 -12.62
CA SER A 505 -45.68 -16.56 -12.70
C SER A 505 -45.88 -17.40 -11.44
N LYS A 506 -46.04 -16.76 -10.27
CA LYS A 506 -46.31 -17.37 -8.95
C LYS A 506 -47.72 -17.92 -8.79
N LEU A 507 -48.63 -17.69 -9.75
CA LEU A 507 -49.99 -18.23 -9.67
C LEU A 507 -50.02 -19.75 -9.79
N GLU A 508 -50.62 -20.40 -8.80
CA GLU A 508 -50.94 -21.83 -8.83
C GLU A 508 -51.91 -22.14 -9.99
N THR A 509 -51.61 -23.19 -10.75
CA THR A 509 -52.30 -23.54 -12.00
C THR A 509 -53.76 -23.99 -11.82
N ASN A 510 -54.18 -24.32 -10.60
CA ASN A 510 -55.48 -24.90 -10.28
C ASN A 510 -56.60 -23.88 -9.96
N LYS A 511 -56.30 -22.58 -9.78
CA LYS A 511 -57.29 -21.52 -9.45
C LYS A 511 -57.32 -20.34 -10.43
N TRP A 512 -56.84 -20.56 -11.65
CA TRP A 512 -56.56 -19.46 -12.59
C TRP A 512 -57.84 -18.75 -13.09
N ASN A 513 -58.91 -19.49 -13.43
CA ASN A 513 -60.19 -18.94 -13.93
C ASN A 513 -60.83 -17.95 -12.93
N GLU A 514 -60.83 -18.33 -11.65
CA GLU A 514 -61.35 -17.52 -10.55
C GLU A 514 -60.45 -16.29 -10.32
N THR A 515 -59.13 -16.49 -10.37
CA THR A 515 -58.13 -15.43 -10.25
C THR A 515 -58.29 -14.37 -11.34
N ILE A 516 -58.46 -14.76 -12.60
CA ILE A 516 -58.65 -13.85 -13.73
C ILE A 516 -59.96 -13.09 -13.58
N SER A 517 -61.03 -13.77 -13.18
CA SER A 517 -62.33 -13.15 -12.95
C SER A 517 -62.25 -12.10 -11.83
N GLN A 518 -61.54 -12.39 -10.75
CA GLN A 518 -61.28 -11.44 -9.65
C GLN A 518 -60.41 -10.26 -10.10
N LEU A 519 -59.35 -10.50 -10.87
CA LEU A 519 -58.49 -9.44 -11.42
C LEU A 519 -59.25 -8.55 -12.42
N ASN A 520 -60.12 -9.14 -13.25
CA ASN A 520 -60.96 -8.39 -14.19
C ASN A 520 -61.98 -7.52 -13.43
N ALA A 521 -62.67 -8.08 -12.44
CA ALA A 521 -63.58 -7.33 -11.58
C ALA A 521 -62.85 -6.19 -10.84
N TRP A 522 -61.62 -6.43 -10.38
CA TRP A 522 -60.79 -5.40 -9.77
C TRP A 522 -60.36 -4.31 -10.73
N MET A 523 -59.92 -4.65 -11.95
CA MET A 523 -59.59 -3.65 -12.97
C MET A 523 -60.79 -2.73 -13.24
N ILE A 524 -62.00 -3.31 -13.30
CA ILE A 524 -63.26 -2.57 -13.43
C ILE A 524 -63.56 -1.72 -12.18
N ASN A 525 -63.27 -2.21 -10.97
CA ASN A 525 -63.58 -1.50 -9.72
C ASN A 525 -62.57 -0.39 -9.38
N VAL A 526 -61.30 -0.55 -9.73
CA VAL A 526 -60.23 0.42 -9.47
C VAL A 526 -60.18 1.51 -10.53
N LYS A 527 -60.67 1.23 -11.76
CA LYS A 527 -60.98 2.27 -12.77
C LYS A 527 -62.47 2.59 -12.79
N HIS A 528 -62.87 3.75 -12.27
CA HIS A 528 -64.20 4.27 -12.57
C HIS A 528 -64.28 4.72 -14.05
N ASP A 529 -65.15 4.03 -14.79
CA ASP A 529 -65.98 4.47 -15.92
C ASP A 529 -65.36 4.86 -17.27
N ILE A 530 -64.04 5.05 -17.42
CA ILE A 530 -63.42 5.20 -18.76
C ILE A 530 -62.06 4.52 -18.80
N PHE A 531 -61.91 3.55 -19.71
CA PHE A 531 -60.62 3.00 -20.11
C PHE A 531 -59.77 4.12 -20.71
N GLU A 532 -58.79 4.65 -19.98
CA GLU A 532 -57.71 5.41 -20.61
C GLU A 532 -56.82 4.42 -21.37
N ALA A 533 -57.01 4.34 -22.69
CA ALA A 533 -56.22 3.52 -23.61
C ALA A 533 -54.71 3.85 -23.61
N ASN A 534 -54.34 4.98 -22.99
CA ASN A 534 -52.96 5.44 -22.85
C ASN A 534 -52.33 5.08 -21.49
N ASP A 535 -53.03 4.36 -20.62
CA ASP A 535 -52.55 4.03 -19.27
C ASP A 535 -51.63 2.80 -19.29
N THR A 536 -50.33 3.08 -19.30
CA THR A 536 -49.23 2.12 -19.48
C THR A 536 -49.28 0.93 -18.51
N LEU A 537 -49.69 1.13 -17.25
CA LEU A 537 -49.78 0.04 -16.27
C LEU A 537 -50.89 -0.96 -16.63
N THR A 538 -52.04 -0.47 -17.09
CA THR A 538 -53.13 -1.33 -17.58
C THR A 538 -52.70 -2.13 -18.80
N ILE A 539 -52.01 -1.48 -19.75
CA ILE A 539 -51.51 -2.13 -20.97
C ILE A 539 -50.53 -3.26 -20.62
N ILE A 540 -49.55 -2.98 -19.74
CA ILE A 540 -48.59 -3.97 -19.26
C ILE A 540 -49.29 -5.14 -18.57
N PHE A 541 -50.26 -4.84 -17.71
CA PHE A 541 -50.95 -5.84 -16.91
C PHE A 541 -51.74 -6.83 -17.79
N VAL A 542 -52.52 -6.27 -18.72
CA VAL A 542 -53.32 -7.00 -19.70
C VAL A 542 -52.44 -7.87 -20.60
N LYS A 543 -51.37 -7.29 -21.15
CA LYS A 543 -50.41 -8.01 -21.99
C LYS A 543 -49.77 -9.18 -21.24
N SER A 544 -49.37 -8.97 -20.00
CA SER A 544 -48.70 -10.01 -19.20
C SER A 544 -49.65 -11.14 -18.77
N ILE A 545 -50.92 -10.83 -18.48
CA ILE A 545 -51.96 -11.85 -18.26
C ILE A 545 -52.10 -12.72 -19.50
N PHE A 546 -52.16 -12.08 -20.66
CA PHE A 546 -52.30 -12.75 -21.94
C PHE A 546 -51.11 -13.66 -22.27
N ASP A 547 -49.87 -13.18 -22.10
CA ASP A 547 -48.65 -13.95 -22.31
C ASP A 547 -48.58 -15.19 -21.38
N ILE A 548 -49.12 -15.09 -20.16
CA ILE A 548 -49.16 -16.21 -19.19
C ILE A 548 -50.26 -17.21 -19.52
N VAL A 549 -51.42 -16.73 -19.96
CA VAL A 549 -52.50 -17.57 -20.48
C VAL A 549 -52.01 -18.37 -21.69
N ILE A 550 -51.24 -17.74 -22.58
CA ILE A 550 -50.69 -18.39 -23.77
C ILE A 550 -49.58 -19.39 -23.40
N SER A 551 -48.58 -18.95 -22.63
CA SER A 551 -47.40 -19.78 -22.29
C SER A 551 -47.74 -20.99 -21.43
N LYS A 552 -48.75 -20.91 -20.55
CA LYS A 552 -49.19 -22.05 -19.72
C LYS A 552 -50.22 -22.96 -20.43
N HIS A 553 -50.86 -22.53 -21.52
CA HIS A 553 -52.01 -23.25 -22.10
C HIS A 553 -52.06 -23.33 -23.63
N THR A 554 -50.95 -23.59 -24.31
CA THR A 554 -50.90 -23.94 -25.75
C THR A 554 -51.85 -25.09 -26.18
N LYS A 555 -52.48 -25.83 -25.23
CA LYS A 555 -53.50 -26.85 -25.52
C LYS A 555 -54.92 -26.59 -24.98
N SER A 556 -55.17 -25.59 -24.12
CA SER A 556 -56.48 -25.48 -23.43
C SER A 556 -57.01 -24.06 -23.22
N VAL A 557 -56.49 -23.05 -23.93
CA VAL A 557 -57.04 -21.69 -23.89
C VAL A 557 -58.56 -21.69 -24.19
N LEU A 558 -59.03 -22.56 -25.08
CA LEU A 558 -60.46 -22.72 -25.44
C LEU A 558 -61.39 -23.13 -24.27
N PHE A 559 -60.85 -23.59 -23.14
CA PHE A 559 -61.64 -24.01 -21.98
C PHE A 559 -61.58 -23.01 -20.81
N ALA A 560 -61.00 -21.82 -21.05
CA ALA A 560 -61.05 -20.72 -20.11
C ALA A 560 -62.48 -20.22 -19.92
N SER A 561 -62.99 -20.22 -18.68
CA SER A 561 -64.27 -19.58 -18.39
C SER A 561 -64.13 -18.07 -18.64
N ASN A 562 -65.06 -17.49 -19.40
CA ASN A 562 -65.05 -16.09 -19.88
C ASN A 562 -64.04 -15.76 -20.99
N ILE A 563 -63.56 -16.75 -21.75
CA ILE A 563 -62.73 -16.47 -22.94
C ILE A 563 -63.42 -15.55 -23.94
N GLU A 564 -64.75 -15.62 -24.05
CA GLU A 564 -65.54 -14.72 -24.90
C GLU A 564 -65.42 -13.27 -24.44
N SER A 565 -65.46 -13.00 -23.14
CA SER A 565 -65.25 -11.65 -22.58
C SER A 565 -63.81 -11.17 -22.77
N ILE A 566 -62.83 -12.08 -22.66
CA ILE A 566 -61.40 -11.78 -22.87
C ILE A 566 -61.11 -11.53 -24.37
N LEU A 567 -61.69 -12.32 -25.27
CA LEU A 567 -61.58 -12.14 -26.72
C LEU A 567 -62.32 -10.88 -27.18
N ASN A 568 -63.51 -10.59 -26.63
CA ASN A 568 -64.20 -9.32 -26.88
C ASN A 568 -63.41 -8.12 -26.36
N TYR A 569 -62.74 -8.26 -25.22
CA TYR A 569 -61.82 -7.26 -24.70
C TYR A 569 -60.62 -7.03 -25.65
N ILE A 570 -60.05 -8.10 -26.22
CA ILE A 570 -58.96 -8.02 -27.21
C ILE A 570 -59.44 -7.42 -28.54
N LEU A 571 -60.61 -7.83 -29.03
CA LEU A 571 -61.22 -7.31 -30.25
C LEU A 571 -61.62 -5.83 -30.10
N HIS A 572 -62.01 -5.40 -28.90
CA HIS A 572 -62.22 -3.98 -28.61
C HIS A 572 -60.90 -3.20 -28.58
N ALA A 573 -59.84 -3.76 -27.99
CA ALA A 573 -58.51 -3.15 -28.00
C ALA A 573 -57.89 -3.08 -29.42
N SER A 574 -58.15 -4.05 -30.30
CA SER A 574 -57.68 -4.06 -31.69
C SER A 574 -58.44 -3.10 -32.62
N GLN A 575 -59.63 -2.65 -32.20
CA GLN A 575 -60.46 -1.70 -32.95
C GLN A 575 -60.20 -0.23 -32.54
N ASP A 576 -59.38 0.00 -31.51
CA ASP A 576 -59.05 1.35 -31.04
C ASP A 576 -57.96 1.96 -31.94
N LYS A 577 -58.23 3.13 -32.52
CA LYS A 577 -57.41 3.75 -33.59
C LYS A 577 -56.13 4.45 -33.09
N HIS A 578 -55.73 4.23 -31.85
CA HIS A 578 -54.53 4.85 -31.27
C HIS A 578 -53.32 3.92 -31.37
N TYR A 579 -52.32 4.36 -32.15
CA TYR A 579 -51.04 3.70 -32.38
C TYR A 579 -50.31 3.34 -31.08
N SER A 580 -50.41 2.08 -30.62
CA SER A 580 -49.41 1.45 -29.73
C SER A 580 -49.66 -0.04 -29.43
N ILE A 581 -50.56 -0.69 -30.16
CA ILE A 581 -50.60 -2.15 -30.30
C ILE A 581 -49.98 -2.48 -31.65
N ASP A 582 -48.97 -3.34 -31.70
CA ASP A 582 -48.47 -3.87 -32.96
C ASP A 582 -49.58 -4.74 -33.56
N ILE A 583 -50.40 -4.11 -34.40
CA ILE A 583 -51.51 -4.73 -35.12
C ILE A 583 -51.00 -5.97 -35.87
N LYS A 584 -49.75 -5.95 -36.33
CA LYS A 584 -49.13 -7.10 -36.98
C LYS A 584 -48.92 -8.26 -36.01
N GLN A 585 -48.48 -8.02 -34.77
CA GLN A 585 -48.40 -9.07 -33.75
C GLN A 585 -49.77 -9.58 -33.30
N VAL A 586 -50.79 -8.73 -33.27
CA VAL A 586 -52.17 -9.13 -32.94
C VAL A 586 -52.81 -9.90 -34.09
N ASP A 587 -52.59 -9.50 -35.34
CA ASP A 587 -53.06 -10.19 -36.53
C ASP A 587 -52.31 -11.50 -36.74
N ASP A 588 -50.98 -11.53 -36.52
CA ASP A 588 -50.17 -12.75 -36.52
C ASP A 588 -50.61 -13.68 -35.39
N PHE A 589 -50.95 -13.14 -34.20
CA PHE A 589 -51.54 -13.91 -33.11
C PHE A 589 -52.90 -14.49 -33.50
N ILE A 590 -53.82 -13.69 -34.06
CA ILE A 590 -55.13 -14.14 -34.52
C ILE A 590 -54.96 -15.22 -35.61
N GLN A 591 -54.06 -15.04 -36.56
CA GLN A 591 -53.80 -16.03 -37.61
C GLN A 591 -53.13 -17.30 -37.07
N ASN A 592 -52.14 -17.20 -36.20
CA ASN A 592 -51.45 -18.35 -35.61
C ASN A 592 -52.36 -19.14 -34.68
N VAL A 593 -53.19 -18.47 -33.88
CA VAL A 593 -54.21 -19.11 -33.05
C VAL A 593 -55.30 -19.73 -33.91
N HIS A 594 -55.72 -19.09 -35.01
CA HIS A 594 -56.68 -19.66 -35.95
C HIS A 594 -56.12 -20.91 -36.66
N HIS A 595 -54.84 -20.91 -37.08
CA HIS A 595 -54.17 -22.09 -37.64
C HIS A 595 -54.03 -23.20 -36.59
N SER A 596 -53.55 -22.87 -35.39
CA SER A 596 -53.38 -23.84 -34.29
C SER A 596 -54.70 -24.47 -33.87
N ILE A 597 -55.79 -23.69 -33.81
CA ILE A 597 -57.15 -24.19 -33.53
C ILE A 597 -57.64 -25.08 -34.67
N LYS A 598 -57.35 -24.73 -35.94
CA LYS A 598 -57.75 -25.51 -37.12
C LYS A 598 -56.99 -26.82 -37.22
N ASP A 599 -55.71 -26.86 -36.84
CA ASP A 599 -54.89 -28.07 -36.79
C ASP A 599 -55.33 -29.00 -35.65
N ILE A 600 -55.68 -28.44 -34.49
CA ILE A 600 -56.27 -29.19 -33.36
C ILE A 600 -57.66 -29.77 -33.73
N LEU A 601 -58.52 -28.99 -34.39
CA LEU A 601 -59.86 -29.43 -34.79
C LEU A 601 -59.86 -30.38 -35.98
N SER A 602 -58.86 -30.32 -36.85
CA SER A 602 -58.73 -31.22 -38.00
C SER A 602 -58.07 -32.56 -37.66
N LEU A 603 -57.57 -32.74 -36.43
CA LEU A 603 -56.83 -33.94 -35.97
C LEU A 603 -55.74 -34.39 -36.96
N ASN A 604 -55.23 -33.46 -37.78
CA ASN A 604 -54.23 -33.76 -38.78
C ASN A 604 -52.85 -33.57 -38.17
N SER A 605 -52.13 -34.68 -38.10
CA SER A 605 -50.71 -34.84 -37.77
C SER A 605 -50.34 -34.89 -36.26
N THR A 606 -50.14 -36.13 -35.82
CA THR A 606 -48.98 -36.59 -35.03
C THR A 606 -48.23 -35.52 -34.23
N PHE A 607 -48.71 -35.26 -33.01
CA PHE A 607 -47.89 -34.67 -31.94
C PHE A 607 -46.74 -35.62 -31.58
N SER A 608 -45.55 -35.43 -32.14
CA SER A 608 -44.32 -35.95 -31.54
C SER A 608 -43.83 -34.97 -30.48
N LEU A 609 -43.80 -35.45 -29.24
CA LEU A 609 -43.46 -34.75 -28.01
C LEU A 609 -41.97 -34.31 -27.91
N LEU A 610 -41.26 -34.15 -29.03
CA LEU A 610 -39.78 -34.16 -29.07
C LEU A 610 -39.12 -32.87 -29.59
N GLU A 611 -39.86 -31.90 -30.12
CA GLU A 611 -39.26 -30.63 -30.63
C GLU A 611 -39.35 -29.44 -29.67
N PHE A 612 -39.99 -29.57 -28.50
CA PHE A 612 -40.07 -28.49 -27.50
C PHE A 612 -39.12 -28.64 -26.30
N LEU A 613 -38.25 -29.66 -26.31
CA LEU A 613 -37.28 -29.92 -25.24
C LEU A 613 -35.82 -29.66 -25.63
N ILE A 614 -35.54 -29.11 -26.82
CA ILE A 614 -34.17 -28.70 -27.17
C ILE A 614 -34.22 -27.41 -28.00
N VAL A 615 -34.36 -26.27 -27.29
CA VAL A 615 -33.50 -25.10 -27.51
C VAL A 615 -33.24 -24.52 -26.11
N ASP A 616 -32.43 -25.26 -25.35
CA ASP A 616 -31.68 -24.75 -24.19
C ASP A 616 -30.50 -23.90 -24.69
N LEU A 617 -30.25 -22.74 -24.06
CA LEU A 617 -28.95 -22.18 -23.61
C LEU A 617 -29.03 -20.68 -23.35
#